data_AF-A0AAW5VLK0-F1
#
_entry.id   AF-A0AAW5VLK0-F1
#
_cell.length_a   1.000
_cell.length_b   1.000
_cell.length_c   1.000
_cell.angle_alpha   90.00
_cell.angle_beta   90.00
_cell.angle_gamma   90.00
#
_symmetry.space_group_name_H-M   'P 1'
#
loop_
_entity.id
_entity.type
_entity.pdbx_description
1 polymer ?
#
loop_
_entity_poly.entity_id
_entity_poly.type
_entity_poly.pdbx_seq_one_letter_code
_entity_poly.pdbx_strand_id
1 'polypeptide(L)'
;MKPLRRTSRRRKQIGISKKEPCHCGSGKPYNLCHFGSDHETTLHTGINCKACGTEITKDISNDILIRISNGMIKWHNYFKSNGLFKFNTITLGHLLKLEDLESKQKELKKEDLYDIYFDSLTKEKAISHINLSCKFTEFENRKQIILDAIDAHFNQKYTLSIPALFPLIEGIIRDIQKIPKEKQFQCKFSKEDFSNKGLFMIADDLDYFNAFINKLYEGQANSTEFNRNPVLHGFSLNYYSKEHSIILILALFEIATILRWIRDEKQEILDLF
;
A
#
# COMPACT_ATOMS: atom_id res chain seq x y z
N MET A 1 -23.75 2.98 24.19
CA MET A 1 -22.85 3.10 23.02
C MET A 1 -23.66 3.53 21.81
N LYS A 2 -23.29 4.63 21.13
CA LYS A 2 -23.90 4.96 19.84
C LYS A 2 -23.51 3.87 18.84
N PRO A 3 -24.42 3.38 17.97
CA PRO A 3 -24.05 2.44 16.93
C PRO A 3 -22.94 3.06 16.07
N LEU A 4 -21.83 2.35 15.91
CA LEU A 4 -20.75 2.75 15.02
C LEU A 4 -21.36 2.88 13.62
N ARG A 5 -21.28 4.09 13.05
CA ARG A 5 -21.61 4.32 11.64
C ARG A 5 -20.76 3.36 10.83
N ARG A 6 -21.41 2.56 9.98
CA ARG A 6 -20.71 1.66 9.07
C ARG A 6 -20.74 2.30 7.68
N THR A 7 -19.69 2.11 6.91
CA THR A 7 -19.73 2.47 5.49
C THR A 7 -19.53 1.20 4.68
N SER A 8 -20.27 1.10 3.58
CA SER A 8 -20.13 -0.01 2.63
C SER A 8 -19.79 0.54 1.26
N ARG A 9 -18.88 -0.13 0.57
CA ARG A 9 -18.47 0.22 -0.79
C ARG A 9 -18.70 -1.00 -1.67
N ARG A 10 -19.52 -0.83 -2.70
CA ARG A 10 -19.92 -1.89 -3.62
C ARG A 10 -19.65 -1.47 -5.05
N ARG A 11 -19.27 -2.41 -5.89
CA ARG A 11 -19.17 -2.20 -7.33
C ARG A 11 -20.58 -2.20 -7.94
N LYS A 12 -20.88 -1.26 -8.85
CA LYS A 12 -22.08 -1.35 -9.69
C LYS A 12 -22.09 -2.66 -10.49
N GLN A 13 -23.25 -3.31 -10.60
CA GLN A 13 -23.41 -4.52 -11.41
C GLN A 13 -23.38 -4.15 -12.91
N ILE A 14 -22.18 -4.10 -13.47
CA ILE A 14 -21.96 -3.73 -14.89
C ILE A 14 -21.74 -4.98 -15.76
N GLY A 15 -21.64 -6.18 -15.16
CA GLY A 15 -21.48 -7.44 -15.90
C GLY A 15 -20.12 -7.62 -16.60
N ILE A 16 -19.20 -6.65 -16.48
CA ILE A 16 -17.89 -6.65 -17.15
C ILE A 16 -16.82 -7.28 -16.25
N SER A 17 -15.96 -8.13 -16.80
CA SER A 17 -14.80 -8.68 -16.10
C SER A 17 -13.70 -7.62 -15.92
N LYS A 18 -12.87 -7.75 -14.88
CA LYS A 18 -11.77 -6.80 -14.60
C LYS A 18 -10.79 -6.65 -15.77
N LYS A 19 -10.60 -7.73 -16.55
CA LYS A 19 -9.64 -7.78 -17.68
C LYS A 19 -10.26 -7.43 -19.03
N GLU A 20 -11.58 -7.34 -19.11
CA GLU A 20 -12.26 -6.99 -20.36
C GLU A 20 -12.08 -5.50 -20.69
N PRO A 21 -12.15 -5.12 -21.98
CA PRO A 21 -12.14 -3.72 -22.39
C PRO A 21 -13.21 -2.91 -21.65
N CYS A 22 -12.85 -1.68 -21.28
CA CYS A 22 -13.77 -0.79 -20.59
C CYS A 22 -14.92 -0.33 -21.51
N HIS A 23 -16.12 -0.23 -20.96
CA HIS A 23 -17.33 0.20 -21.68
C HIS A 23 -17.28 1.64 -22.22
N CYS A 24 -16.30 2.45 -21.81
CA CYS A 24 -16.11 3.80 -22.36
C CYS A 24 -15.47 3.83 -23.75
N GLY A 25 -15.07 2.68 -24.31
CA GLY A 25 -14.43 2.59 -25.61
C GLY A 25 -12.95 2.98 -25.63
N SER A 26 -12.32 3.18 -24.46
CA SER A 26 -10.89 3.55 -24.37
C SER A 26 -9.93 2.46 -24.85
N GLY A 27 -10.41 1.22 -25.04
CA GLY A 27 -9.58 0.05 -25.31
C GLY A 27 -8.78 -0.46 -24.11
N LYS A 28 -8.77 0.26 -22.98
CA LYS A 28 -8.06 -0.14 -21.76
C LYS A 28 -8.83 -1.23 -21.00
N PRO A 29 -8.14 -2.13 -20.28
CA PRO A 29 -8.77 -3.03 -19.34
C PRO A 29 -9.61 -2.28 -18.31
N TYR A 30 -10.78 -2.82 -17.98
CA TYR A 30 -11.75 -2.18 -17.09
C TYR A 30 -11.16 -1.81 -15.72
N ASN A 31 -10.32 -2.68 -15.14
CA ASN A 31 -9.62 -2.45 -13.88
C ASN A 31 -8.65 -1.25 -13.89
N LEU A 32 -8.20 -0.80 -15.05
CA LEU A 32 -7.31 0.34 -15.24
C LEU A 32 -8.05 1.60 -15.73
N CYS A 33 -9.37 1.55 -15.82
CA CYS A 33 -10.20 2.63 -16.32
C CYS A 33 -11.34 2.95 -15.34
N HIS A 34 -12.59 2.60 -15.66
CA HIS A 34 -13.75 2.94 -14.85
C HIS A 34 -14.00 2.04 -13.63
N PHE A 35 -13.16 1.03 -13.37
CA PHE A 35 -13.35 0.15 -12.22
C PHE A 35 -13.51 0.91 -10.91
N GLY A 36 -12.69 1.92 -10.65
CA GLY A 36 -12.80 2.72 -9.44
C GLY A 36 -14.02 3.65 -9.43
N SER A 37 -14.27 4.35 -10.53
CA SER A 37 -15.41 5.29 -10.64
C SER A 37 -16.77 4.62 -10.54
N ASP A 38 -16.85 3.33 -10.85
CA ASP A 38 -18.10 2.55 -10.78
C ASP A 38 -18.37 1.95 -9.38
N HIS A 39 -17.61 2.38 -8.37
CA HIS A 39 -17.93 2.04 -6.98
C HIS A 39 -18.97 3.01 -6.42
N GLU A 40 -20.03 2.43 -5.87
CA GLU A 40 -21.00 3.13 -5.03
C GLU A 40 -20.60 2.98 -3.56
N THR A 41 -20.66 4.09 -2.82
CA THR A 41 -20.38 4.11 -1.39
C THR A 41 -21.61 4.56 -0.63
N THR A 42 -22.06 3.73 0.31
CA THR A 42 -23.23 3.98 1.15
C THR A 42 -22.82 4.12 2.61
N LEU A 43 -23.28 5.20 3.24
CA LEU A 43 -23.17 5.40 4.69
C LEU A 43 -24.38 4.79 5.39
N HIS A 44 -24.14 3.86 6.30
CA HIS A 44 -25.11 3.25 7.19
C HIS A 44 -25.16 4.02 8.50
N THR A 45 -26.31 4.64 8.78
CA THR A 45 -26.43 5.54 9.94
C THR A 45 -26.67 4.80 11.25
N GLY A 46 -27.07 3.51 11.20
CA GLY A 46 -27.54 2.75 12.35
C GLY A 46 -28.88 3.22 12.91
N ILE A 47 -29.57 4.14 12.23
CA ILE A 47 -30.89 4.67 12.63
C ILE A 47 -31.95 4.00 11.77
N ASN A 48 -32.92 3.36 12.40
CA ASN A 48 -34.05 2.75 11.71
C ASN A 48 -35.22 3.73 11.61
N CYS A 49 -35.91 3.73 10.47
CA CYS A 49 -37.15 4.48 10.29
C CYS A 49 -38.22 3.98 11.27
N LYS A 50 -38.82 4.88 12.05
CA LYS A 50 -39.84 4.51 13.05
C LYS A 50 -41.09 3.86 12.45
N ALA A 51 -41.38 4.12 11.18
CA ALA A 51 -42.59 3.61 10.51
C ALA A 51 -42.39 2.21 9.89
N CYS A 52 -41.29 1.99 9.17
CA CYS A 52 -41.05 0.74 8.43
C CYS A 52 -39.90 -0.12 8.98
N GLY A 53 -39.16 0.35 9.98
CA GLY A 53 -38.02 -0.36 10.57
C GLY A 53 -36.76 -0.42 9.68
N THR A 54 -36.82 0.05 8.43
CA THR A 54 -35.67 0.06 7.50
C THR A 54 -34.58 1.00 7.99
N GLU A 55 -33.31 0.56 7.89
CA GLU A 55 -32.15 1.41 8.19
C GLU A 55 -32.08 2.60 7.22
N ILE A 56 -31.89 3.80 7.77
CA ILE A 56 -31.60 5.01 7.01
C ILE A 56 -30.16 4.95 6.51
N THR A 57 -30.01 5.00 5.19
CA THR A 57 -28.71 5.04 4.52
C THR A 57 -28.58 6.32 3.70
N LYS A 58 -27.34 6.71 3.40
CA LYS A 58 -27.03 7.86 2.51
C LYS A 58 -26.01 7.46 1.48
N ASP A 59 -26.31 7.68 0.21
CA ASP A 59 -25.33 7.60 -0.87
C ASP A 59 -24.32 8.75 -0.73
N ILE A 60 -23.05 8.40 -0.58
CA ILE A 60 -21.92 9.33 -0.47
C ILE A 60 -20.90 9.12 -1.60
N SER A 61 -21.30 8.46 -2.69
CA SER A 61 -20.43 8.18 -3.83
C SER A 61 -19.83 9.45 -4.47
N ASN A 62 -20.56 10.56 -4.38
CA ASN A 62 -20.14 11.87 -4.91
C ASN A 62 -19.35 12.72 -3.92
N ASP A 63 -19.13 12.25 -2.69
CA ASP A 63 -18.28 12.94 -1.72
C ASP A 63 -16.84 13.06 -2.26
N ILE A 64 -16.20 14.20 -2.02
CA ILE A 64 -14.87 14.50 -2.56
C ILE A 64 -13.83 13.46 -2.13
N LEU A 65 -13.86 12.99 -0.88
CA LEU A 65 -12.91 12.01 -0.36
C LEU A 65 -13.15 10.64 -0.99
N ILE A 66 -14.41 10.28 -1.23
CA ILE A 66 -14.78 9.03 -1.90
C ILE A 66 -14.35 9.06 -3.37
N ARG A 67 -14.53 10.19 -4.06
CA ARG A 67 -14.08 10.35 -5.45
C ARG A 67 -12.56 10.26 -5.58
N ILE A 68 -11.82 10.88 -4.67
CA ILE A 68 -10.36 10.76 -4.60
C ILE A 68 -9.95 9.31 -4.36
N SER A 69 -10.54 8.66 -3.36
CA SER A 69 -10.27 7.25 -3.04
C SER A 69 -10.55 6.34 -4.25
N ASN A 70 -11.67 6.54 -4.93
CA ASN A 70 -12.02 5.80 -6.13
C ASN A 70 -11.02 6.04 -7.29
N GLY A 71 -10.58 7.28 -7.48
CA GLY A 71 -9.57 7.63 -8.49
C GLY A 71 -8.21 6.96 -8.24
N MET A 72 -7.84 6.71 -6.99
CA MET A 72 -6.58 6.05 -6.63
C MET A 72 -6.54 4.56 -7.00
N ILE A 73 -7.68 3.89 -7.13
CA ILE A 73 -7.75 2.45 -7.43
C ILE A 73 -7.10 2.11 -8.77
N LYS A 74 -7.22 3.00 -9.76
CA LYS A 74 -6.53 2.87 -11.05
C LYS A 74 -5.04 2.67 -10.83
N TRP A 75 -4.42 3.54 -10.03
CA TRP A 75 -3.00 3.49 -9.73
C TRP A 75 -2.64 2.22 -8.95
N HIS A 76 -3.41 1.83 -7.94
CA HIS A 76 -3.17 0.57 -7.24
C HIS A 76 -3.16 -0.64 -8.18
N ASN A 77 -4.12 -0.71 -9.10
CA ASN A 77 -4.17 -1.77 -10.10
C ASN A 77 -2.97 -1.71 -11.06
N TYR A 78 -2.54 -0.51 -11.46
CA TYR A 78 -1.40 -0.30 -12.34
C TYR A 78 -0.08 -0.77 -11.73
N PHE A 79 0.19 -0.37 -10.49
CA PHE A 79 1.37 -0.84 -9.76
C PHE A 79 1.30 -2.35 -9.53
N LYS A 80 0.13 -2.87 -9.13
CA LYS A 80 -0.07 -4.30 -8.90
C LYS A 80 0.15 -5.16 -10.15
N SER A 81 -0.34 -4.75 -11.32
CA SER A 81 -0.13 -5.50 -12.57
C SER A 81 1.33 -5.60 -12.96
N ASN A 82 2.16 -4.66 -12.48
CA ASN A 82 3.61 -4.65 -12.67
C ASN A 82 4.39 -5.31 -11.50
N GLY A 83 3.69 -5.95 -10.56
CA GLY A 83 4.30 -6.59 -9.39
C GLY A 83 4.85 -5.59 -8.36
N LEU A 84 4.33 -4.37 -8.34
CA LEU A 84 4.73 -3.28 -7.46
C LEU A 84 3.58 -2.85 -6.53
N PHE A 85 3.88 -1.98 -5.57
CA PHE A 85 2.92 -1.35 -4.67
C PHE A 85 3.04 0.17 -4.75
N LYS A 86 1.91 0.89 -4.86
CA LYS A 86 1.89 2.36 -4.87
C LYS A 86 2.18 2.91 -3.47
N PHE A 87 3.45 3.15 -3.16
CA PHE A 87 3.87 3.72 -1.88
C PHE A 87 3.31 5.13 -1.65
N ASN A 88 3.05 5.46 -0.37
CA ASN A 88 2.55 6.78 0.03
C ASN A 88 3.58 7.92 -0.15
N THR A 89 4.83 7.59 -0.48
CA THR A 89 5.83 8.58 -0.94
C THR A 89 5.51 9.15 -2.33
N ILE A 90 4.61 8.52 -3.08
CA ILE A 90 4.13 9.02 -4.36
C ILE A 90 3.17 10.19 -4.13
N THR A 91 3.58 11.38 -4.58
CA THR A 91 2.78 12.60 -4.48
C THR A 91 1.75 12.70 -5.61
N LEU A 92 0.78 13.61 -5.48
CA LEU A 92 -0.14 13.93 -6.57
C LEU A 92 0.60 14.38 -7.84
N GLY A 93 1.70 15.14 -7.70
CA GLY A 93 2.52 15.58 -8.83
C GLY A 93 3.11 14.40 -9.62
N HIS A 94 3.57 13.35 -8.92
CA HIS A 94 4.03 12.13 -9.57
C HIS A 94 2.90 11.41 -10.33
N LEU A 95 1.70 11.34 -9.76
CA LEU A 95 0.54 10.72 -10.42
C LEU A 95 0.11 11.50 -11.66
N LEU A 96 0.15 12.83 -11.62
CA LEU A 96 -0.12 13.67 -12.79
C LEU A 96 0.92 13.45 -13.89
N LYS A 97 2.20 13.28 -13.53
CA LYS A 97 3.26 12.92 -14.48
C LYS A 97 2.99 11.56 -15.14
N LEU A 98 2.55 10.56 -14.38
CA LEU A 98 2.16 9.27 -14.93
C LEU A 98 0.93 9.37 -15.84
N GLU A 99 -0.05 10.21 -15.51
CA GLU A 99 -1.22 10.43 -16.37
C GLU A 99 -0.83 11.08 -17.71
N ASP A 100 0.05 12.09 -17.68
CA ASP A 100 0.59 12.73 -18.87
C ASP A 100 1.38 11.74 -19.74
N LEU A 101 2.23 10.92 -19.13
CA LEU A 101 2.94 9.85 -19.84
C LEU A 101 1.96 8.87 -20.48
N GLU A 102 0.97 8.36 -19.73
CA GLU A 102 -0.01 7.40 -20.22
C GLU A 102 -0.79 7.94 -21.43
N SER A 103 -1.11 9.24 -21.41
CA SER A 103 -1.78 9.92 -22.54
C SER A 103 -0.94 9.92 -23.82
N LYS A 104 0.39 9.88 -23.71
CA LYS A 104 1.34 9.90 -24.83
C LYS A 104 1.68 8.51 -25.35
N GLN A 105 1.84 7.52 -24.46
CA GLN A 105 2.42 6.22 -24.81
C GLN A 105 1.45 5.02 -24.83
N LYS A 106 0.14 5.24 -24.72
CA LYS A 106 -0.93 4.21 -24.63
C LYS A 106 -0.87 3.31 -23.39
N GLU A 107 0.32 2.83 -23.01
CA GLU A 107 0.57 1.99 -21.84
C GLU A 107 1.91 2.37 -21.19
N LEU A 108 1.91 2.62 -19.87
CA LEU A 108 3.13 2.85 -19.09
C LEU A 108 3.90 1.54 -18.88
N LYS A 109 5.22 1.64 -18.95
CA LYS A 109 6.13 0.53 -18.67
C LYS A 109 6.48 0.49 -17.19
N LYS A 110 7.09 -0.62 -16.77
CA LYS A 110 7.52 -0.80 -15.37
C LYS A 110 8.60 0.23 -14.99
N GLU A 111 9.44 0.61 -15.94
CA GLU A 111 10.51 1.61 -15.78
C GLU A 111 9.94 2.98 -15.41
N ASP A 112 8.83 3.39 -16.05
CA ASP A 112 8.15 4.66 -15.75
C ASP A 112 7.71 4.74 -14.27
N LEU A 113 7.32 3.59 -13.69
CA LEU A 113 6.92 3.50 -12.29
C LEU A 113 8.12 3.58 -11.34
N TYR A 114 9.26 2.99 -11.73
CA TYR A 114 10.49 3.07 -10.94
C TYR A 114 11.09 4.48 -10.95
N ASP A 115 10.99 5.20 -12.06
CA ASP A 115 11.45 6.59 -12.16
C ASP A 115 10.76 7.47 -11.12
N ILE A 116 9.47 7.23 -10.85
CA ILE A 116 8.74 7.91 -9.77
C ILE A 116 9.34 7.58 -8.39
N TYR A 117 9.70 6.32 -8.13
CA TYR A 117 10.33 5.97 -6.85
C TYR A 117 11.69 6.62 -6.68
N PHE A 118 12.51 6.65 -7.73
CA PHE A 118 13.83 7.26 -7.70
C PHE A 118 13.74 8.78 -7.51
N ASP A 119 12.77 9.44 -8.14
CA ASP A 119 12.52 10.87 -7.95
C ASP A 119 12.00 11.19 -6.54
N SER A 120 11.21 10.28 -5.97
CA SER A 120 10.61 10.50 -4.64
C SER A 120 11.60 10.51 -3.49
N LEU A 121 12.77 9.86 -3.62
CA LEU A 121 13.63 9.56 -2.49
C LEU A 121 15.09 9.98 -2.67
N THR A 122 15.56 10.86 -1.78
CA THR A 122 16.99 11.16 -1.58
C THR A 122 17.50 10.51 -0.29
N LYS A 123 18.82 10.47 -0.10
CA LYS A 123 19.44 9.91 1.11
C LYS A 123 19.01 10.67 2.36
N GLU A 124 18.95 11.98 2.29
CA GLU A 124 18.58 12.87 3.39
C GLU A 124 17.11 12.64 3.78
N LYS A 125 16.22 12.52 2.77
CA LYS A 125 14.81 12.18 2.99
C LYS A 125 14.66 10.81 3.65
N ALA A 126 15.43 9.81 3.18
CA ALA A 126 15.41 8.47 3.75
C ALA A 126 15.82 8.47 5.23
N ILE A 127 16.93 9.14 5.56
CA ILE A 127 17.42 9.27 6.94
C ILE A 127 16.40 10.01 7.81
N SER A 128 15.83 11.12 7.31
CA SER A 128 14.80 11.89 8.01
C SER A 128 13.57 11.03 8.33
N HIS A 129 13.09 10.24 7.37
CA HIS A 129 11.95 9.36 7.55
C HIS A 129 12.20 8.30 8.64
N ILE A 130 13.40 7.71 8.67
CA ILE A 130 13.78 6.76 9.72
C ILE A 130 13.85 7.42 11.09
N ASN A 131 14.48 8.59 11.20
CA ASN A 131 14.54 9.34 12.46
C ASN A 131 13.14 9.68 12.99
N LEU A 132 12.20 10.04 12.12
CA LEU A 132 10.80 10.26 12.53
C LEU A 132 10.08 8.97 12.94
N SER A 133 10.49 7.84 12.37
CA SER A 133 9.91 6.51 12.66
C SER A 133 10.42 5.92 13.98
N CYS A 134 11.59 6.37 14.46
CA CYS A 134 12.19 6.00 15.75
C CYS A 134 11.35 6.33 16.98
N LYS A 135 10.25 7.08 16.85
CA LYS A 135 9.25 7.17 17.93
C LYS A 135 8.60 5.81 18.25
N PHE A 136 8.68 4.85 17.33
CA PHE A 136 8.22 3.49 17.52
C PHE A 136 9.40 2.57 17.88
N THR A 137 9.25 1.80 18.95
CA THR A 137 10.31 0.92 19.46
C THR A 137 10.76 -0.13 18.45
N GLU A 138 9.87 -0.58 17.56
CA GLU A 138 10.21 -1.53 16.48
C GLU A 138 11.25 -0.98 15.51
N PHE A 139 11.25 0.33 15.28
CA PHE A 139 12.22 1.04 14.44
C PHE A 139 13.44 1.47 15.24
N GLU A 140 13.26 2.02 16.45
CA GLU A 140 14.37 2.52 17.25
C GLU A 140 15.41 1.44 17.56
N ASN A 141 14.95 0.25 17.97
CA ASN A 141 15.83 -0.88 18.27
C ASN A 141 16.65 -1.36 17.06
N ARG A 142 16.27 -0.96 15.84
CA ARG A 142 16.90 -1.36 14.58
C ARG A 142 17.48 -0.18 13.80
N LYS A 143 17.47 1.02 14.39
CA LYS A 143 17.82 2.27 13.71
C LYS A 143 19.12 2.18 12.94
N GLN A 144 20.21 1.78 13.61
CA GLN A 144 21.53 1.75 12.98
C GLN A 144 21.57 0.76 11.80
N ILE A 145 21.01 -0.44 11.96
CA ILE A 145 20.98 -1.45 10.90
C ILE A 145 20.18 -0.95 9.68
N ILE A 146 19.07 -0.24 9.92
CA ILE A 146 18.29 0.38 8.85
C ILE A 146 19.09 1.47 8.15
N LEU A 147 19.78 2.34 8.90
CA LEU A 147 20.61 3.41 8.35
C LEU A 147 21.78 2.84 7.52
N ASP A 148 22.41 1.76 7.98
CA ASP A 148 23.47 1.07 7.25
C ASP A 148 22.95 0.48 5.92
N ALA A 149 21.76 -0.11 5.93
CA ALA A 149 21.12 -0.64 4.72
C ALA A 149 20.76 0.48 3.72
N ILE A 150 20.30 1.64 4.22
CA ILE A 150 20.05 2.84 3.41
C ILE A 150 21.36 3.38 2.83
N ASP A 151 22.41 3.49 3.65
CA ASP A 151 23.73 3.92 3.18
C ASP A 151 24.25 2.99 2.07
N ALA A 152 24.12 1.67 2.26
CA ALA A 152 24.46 0.69 1.24
C ALA A 152 23.68 0.90 -0.07
N HIS A 153 22.37 1.21 -0.02
CA HIS A 153 21.59 1.53 -1.21
C HIS A 153 22.15 2.74 -1.98
N PHE A 154 22.38 3.85 -1.28
CA PHE A 154 22.86 5.09 -1.90
C PHE A 154 24.33 4.99 -2.37
N ASN A 155 25.11 4.09 -1.79
CA ASN A 155 26.45 3.72 -2.26
C ASN A 155 26.46 2.56 -3.28
N GLN A 156 25.30 2.21 -3.85
CA GLN A 156 25.14 1.16 -4.87
C GLN A 156 25.58 -0.25 -4.43
N LYS A 157 25.70 -0.49 -3.11
CA LYS A 157 26.00 -1.80 -2.51
C LYS A 157 24.72 -2.62 -2.35
N TYR A 158 24.05 -2.91 -3.47
CA TYR A 158 22.75 -3.59 -3.45
C TYR A 158 22.80 -5.01 -2.89
N THR A 159 23.94 -5.69 -3.09
CA THR A 159 24.24 -7.00 -2.50
C THR A 159 24.21 -7.01 -0.97
N LEU A 160 24.42 -5.85 -0.32
CA LEU A 160 24.34 -5.68 1.14
C LEU A 160 22.97 -5.15 1.56
N SER A 161 22.46 -4.12 0.88
CA SER A 161 21.19 -3.47 1.27
C SER A 161 20.01 -4.45 1.22
N ILE A 162 19.87 -5.24 0.15
CA ILE A 162 18.69 -6.09 -0.06
C ILE A 162 18.61 -7.22 0.98
N PRO A 163 19.69 -8.02 1.22
CA PRO A 163 19.65 -9.06 2.24
C PRO A 163 19.51 -8.51 3.67
N ALA A 164 19.92 -7.26 3.94
CA ALA A 164 19.68 -6.62 5.22
C ALA A 164 18.21 -6.18 5.39
N LEU A 165 17.59 -5.63 4.33
CA LEU A 165 16.24 -5.09 4.39
C LEU A 165 15.16 -6.16 4.54
N PHE A 166 15.29 -7.32 3.89
CA PHE A 166 14.31 -8.41 4.01
C PHE A 166 14.06 -8.88 5.46
N PRO A 167 15.07 -9.28 6.25
CA PRO A 167 14.85 -9.69 7.64
C PRO A 167 14.43 -8.51 8.53
N LEU A 168 14.85 -7.27 8.23
CA LEU A 168 14.37 -6.08 8.95
C LEU A 168 12.86 -5.87 8.80
N ILE A 169 12.36 -5.89 7.56
CA ILE A 169 10.92 -5.76 7.26
C ILE A 169 10.13 -6.90 7.92
N GLU A 170 10.60 -8.14 7.80
CA GLU A 170 9.95 -9.30 8.44
C GLU A 170 9.90 -9.13 9.96
N GLY A 171 11.03 -8.81 10.59
CA GLY A 171 11.13 -8.63 12.03
C GLY A 171 10.23 -7.51 12.56
N ILE A 172 10.20 -6.36 11.88
CA ILE A 172 9.35 -5.23 12.26
C ILE A 172 7.87 -5.61 12.15
N ILE A 173 7.44 -6.24 11.06
CA ILE A 173 6.05 -6.66 10.89
C ILE A 173 5.66 -7.70 11.95
N ARG A 174 6.53 -8.68 12.24
CA ARG A 174 6.29 -9.68 13.28
C ARG A 174 6.13 -9.04 14.66
N ASP A 175 6.95 -8.04 14.99
CA ASP A 175 6.85 -7.32 16.26
C ASP A 175 5.55 -6.51 16.37
N ILE A 176 5.14 -5.85 15.29
CA ILE A 176 3.89 -5.07 15.26
C ILE A 176 2.67 -5.98 15.37
N GLN A 177 2.62 -7.05 14.58
CA GLN A 177 1.47 -7.96 14.47
C GLN A 177 1.52 -9.13 15.47
N LYS A 178 2.53 -9.14 16.36
CA LYS A 178 2.77 -10.18 17.38
C LYS A 178 2.77 -11.60 16.79
N ILE A 179 3.42 -11.77 15.64
CA ILE A 179 3.52 -13.05 14.95
C ILE A 179 4.65 -13.87 15.62
N PRO A 180 4.37 -15.05 16.21
CA PRO A 180 5.39 -15.92 16.79
C PRO A 180 6.44 -16.35 15.76
N LYS A 181 7.67 -16.59 16.20
CA LYS A 181 8.81 -16.92 15.32
C LYS A 181 8.60 -18.23 14.57
N GLU A 182 7.87 -19.16 15.16
CA GLU A 182 7.61 -20.51 14.68
C GLU A 182 6.50 -20.52 13.60
N LYS A 183 5.70 -19.45 13.52
CA LYS A 183 4.65 -19.34 12.53
C LYS A 183 5.20 -18.82 11.20
N GLN A 184 4.65 -19.37 10.11
CA GLN A 184 4.86 -18.85 8.78
C GLN A 184 4.55 -17.35 8.74
N PHE A 185 5.43 -16.59 8.11
CA PHE A 185 5.27 -15.16 7.98
C PHE A 185 4.02 -14.83 7.15
N GLN A 186 3.21 -13.91 7.65
CA GLN A 186 2.08 -13.38 6.91
C GLN A 186 1.77 -11.95 7.36
N CYS A 187 1.80 -11.00 6.43
CA CYS A 187 1.44 -9.62 6.68
C CYS A 187 -0.09 -9.45 6.62
N LYS A 188 -0.70 -9.03 7.73
CA LYS A 188 -2.15 -8.78 7.87
C LYS A 188 -2.47 -7.53 8.68
N PHE A 189 -2.17 -6.35 8.14
CA PHE A 189 -2.70 -5.12 8.73
C PHE A 189 -4.22 -5.06 8.55
N SER A 190 -4.96 -4.81 9.64
CA SER A 190 -6.43 -4.71 9.59
C SER A 190 -6.86 -3.41 8.94
N LYS A 191 -7.81 -3.50 8.00
CA LYS A 191 -8.46 -2.36 7.37
C LYS A 191 -9.82 -2.00 7.98
N GLU A 192 -10.30 -2.78 8.94
CA GLU A 192 -11.67 -2.70 9.44
C GLU A 192 -11.94 -1.33 10.09
N ASP A 193 -11.01 -0.87 10.94
CA ASP A 193 -11.12 0.42 11.61
C ASP A 193 -11.19 1.59 10.61
N PHE A 194 -10.33 1.58 9.59
CA PHE A 194 -10.32 2.59 8.52
C PHE A 194 -11.59 2.55 7.68
N SER A 195 -12.04 1.34 7.33
CA SER A 195 -13.28 1.16 6.56
C SER A 195 -14.49 1.67 7.36
N ASN A 196 -14.59 1.33 8.64
CA ASN A 196 -15.69 1.80 9.49
C ASN A 196 -15.70 3.32 9.64
N LYS A 197 -14.53 3.97 9.63
CA LYS A 197 -14.39 5.44 9.65
C LYS A 197 -14.61 6.11 8.28
N GLY A 198 -14.83 5.34 7.21
CA GLY A 198 -14.97 5.87 5.85
C GLY A 198 -13.64 6.27 5.19
N LEU A 199 -12.50 5.89 5.79
CA LEU A 199 -11.14 6.11 5.28
C LEU A 199 -10.77 5.04 4.25
N PHE A 200 -11.59 4.90 3.20
CA PHE A 200 -11.46 3.83 2.21
C PHE A 200 -10.14 3.84 1.44
N MET A 201 -9.52 5.01 1.25
CA MET A 201 -8.21 5.10 0.60
C MET A 201 -7.15 4.32 1.40
N ILE A 202 -7.10 4.54 2.72
CA ILE A 202 -6.17 3.83 3.61
C ILE A 202 -6.52 2.35 3.67
N ALA A 203 -7.82 2.02 3.75
CA ALA A 203 -8.27 0.63 3.75
C ALA A 203 -7.85 -0.13 2.48
N ASP A 204 -7.98 0.51 1.30
CA ASP A 204 -7.53 -0.03 0.02
C ASP A 204 -5.99 -0.15 0.03
N ASP A 205 -5.25 0.89 0.45
CA ASP A 205 -3.78 0.87 0.57
C ASP A 205 -3.29 -0.35 1.38
N LEU A 206 -3.92 -0.64 2.52
CA LEU A 206 -3.57 -1.80 3.36
C LEU A 206 -3.77 -3.15 2.67
N ASP A 207 -4.86 -3.33 1.92
CA ASP A 207 -5.09 -4.56 1.17
C ASP A 207 -4.01 -4.78 0.11
N TYR A 208 -3.67 -3.73 -0.66
CA TYR A 208 -2.63 -3.80 -1.67
C TYR A 208 -1.25 -4.01 -1.04
N PHE A 209 -0.96 -3.37 0.10
CA PHE A 209 0.30 -3.52 0.80
C PHE A 209 0.46 -4.93 1.38
N ASN A 210 -0.57 -5.45 2.05
CA ASN A 210 -0.59 -6.82 2.55
C ASN A 210 -0.34 -7.82 1.41
N ALA A 211 -1.01 -7.66 0.27
CA ALA A 211 -0.81 -8.53 -0.89
C ALA A 211 0.61 -8.44 -1.46
N PHE A 212 1.17 -7.23 -1.56
CA PHE A 212 2.53 -7.00 -2.04
C PHE A 212 3.58 -7.65 -1.14
N ILE A 213 3.50 -7.40 0.18
CA ILE A 213 4.44 -7.99 1.15
C ILE A 213 4.29 -9.51 1.17
N ASN A 214 3.08 -10.06 1.21
CA ASN A 214 2.92 -11.52 1.22
C ASN A 214 3.51 -12.17 -0.04
N LYS A 215 3.43 -11.51 -1.21
CA LYS A 215 4.08 -11.99 -2.44
C LYS A 215 5.61 -11.97 -2.32
N LEU A 216 6.19 -10.92 -1.72
CA LEU A 216 7.64 -10.83 -1.51
C LEU A 216 8.19 -11.90 -0.54
N TYR A 217 7.34 -12.46 0.33
CA TYR A 217 7.73 -13.43 1.37
C TYR A 217 7.11 -14.82 1.16
N GLU A 218 6.56 -15.09 -0.01
CA GLU A 218 6.03 -16.41 -0.36
C GLU A 218 7.16 -17.47 -0.34
N GLY A 219 6.92 -18.59 0.36
CA GLY A 219 7.98 -19.57 0.64
C GLY A 219 8.44 -20.38 -0.59
N GLN A 220 7.56 -20.57 -1.58
CA GLN A 220 7.83 -21.39 -2.77
C GLN A 220 7.95 -20.55 -4.07
N ALA A 221 8.52 -19.35 -3.97
CA ALA A 221 8.73 -18.51 -5.14
C ALA A 221 9.83 -19.06 -6.07
N ASN A 222 9.67 -18.83 -7.37
CA ASN A 222 10.67 -19.16 -8.39
C ASN A 222 11.95 -18.33 -8.17
N SER A 223 13.13 -18.91 -8.44
CA SER A 223 14.43 -18.22 -8.33
C SER A 223 14.57 -17.01 -9.27
N THR A 224 13.76 -16.95 -10.32
CA THR A 224 13.69 -15.82 -11.26
C THR A 224 12.88 -14.64 -10.72
N GLU A 225 12.07 -14.84 -9.67
CA GLU A 225 11.25 -13.78 -9.08
C GLU A 225 11.98 -13.06 -7.94
N PHE A 226 11.72 -11.76 -7.81
CA PHE A 226 12.20 -11.01 -6.67
C PHE A 226 11.39 -11.37 -5.42
N ASN A 227 11.94 -12.28 -4.62
CA ASN A 227 11.33 -12.79 -3.40
C ASN A 227 12.40 -13.06 -2.34
N ARG A 228 12.05 -12.86 -1.07
CA ARG A 228 12.91 -13.05 0.10
C ARG A 228 13.58 -14.42 0.12
N ASN A 229 12.85 -15.50 -0.18
CA ASN A 229 13.34 -16.86 -0.04
C ASN A 229 14.52 -17.16 -0.99
N PRO A 230 14.36 -17.05 -2.33
CA PRO A 230 15.48 -17.31 -3.23
C PRO A 230 16.63 -16.30 -3.05
N VAL A 231 16.38 -15.06 -2.61
CA VAL A 231 17.45 -14.10 -2.31
C VAL A 231 18.26 -14.51 -1.09
N LEU A 232 17.61 -14.76 0.06
CA LEU A 232 18.32 -15.05 1.31
C LEU A 232 18.95 -16.45 1.34
N HIS A 233 18.47 -17.38 0.52
CA HIS A 233 19.07 -18.70 0.34
C HIS A 233 20.07 -18.77 -0.83
N GLY A 234 20.35 -17.65 -1.51
CA GLY A 234 21.35 -17.59 -2.57
C GLY A 234 20.98 -18.27 -3.89
N PHE A 235 19.70 -18.62 -4.08
CA PHE A 235 19.21 -19.21 -5.34
C PHE A 235 19.00 -18.16 -6.45
N SER A 236 18.65 -16.93 -6.07
CA SER A 236 18.57 -15.82 -7.02
C SER A 236 19.93 -15.13 -7.05
N LEU A 237 20.62 -15.17 -8.20
CA LEU A 237 21.92 -14.52 -8.36
C LEU A 237 21.80 -13.06 -8.82
N ASN A 238 20.70 -12.67 -9.46
CA ASN A 238 20.55 -11.34 -10.09
C ASN A 238 19.64 -10.40 -9.27
N TYR A 239 19.62 -10.56 -7.95
CA TYR A 239 18.75 -9.76 -7.08
C TYR A 239 19.23 -8.33 -6.88
N TYR A 240 20.52 -8.05 -7.12
CA TYR A 240 21.23 -6.85 -6.67
C TYR A 240 20.97 -5.60 -7.54
N SER A 241 19.72 -5.18 -7.67
CA SER A 241 19.38 -3.98 -8.46
C SER A 241 18.95 -2.78 -7.61
N LYS A 242 19.04 -1.59 -8.19
CA LYS A 242 18.56 -0.35 -7.59
C LYS A 242 17.05 -0.42 -7.35
N GLU A 243 16.32 -0.98 -8.31
CA GLU A 243 14.88 -1.21 -8.31
C GLU A 243 14.42 -2.08 -7.14
N HIS A 244 15.13 -3.18 -6.89
CA HIS A 244 14.82 -4.09 -5.80
C HIS A 244 15.13 -3.48 -4.43
N SER A 245 16.25 -2.77 -4.33
CA SER A 245 16.63 -2.12 -3.09
C SER A 245 15.68 -0.97 -2.71
N ILE A 246 15.28 -0.12 -3.68
CA ILE A 246 14.38 1.01 -3.40
C ILE A 246 13.00 0.55 -2.91
N ILE A 247 12.42 -0.52 -3.47
CA ILE A 247 11.08 -0.98 -3.06
C ILE A 247 11.08 -1.54 -1.64
N LEU A 248 12.20 -2.11 -1.17
CA LEU A 248 12.31 -2.58 0.21
C LEU A 248 12.47 -1.40 1.18
N ILE A 249 13.23 -0.36 0.80
CA ILE A 249 13.32 0.87 1.61
C ILE A 249 11.93 1.54 1.71
N LEU A 250 11.22 1.68 0.60
CA LEU A 250 9.88 2.26 0.59
C LEU A 250 8.88 1.39 1.37
N ALA A 251 9.03 0.07 1.37
CA ALA A 251 8.22 -0.82 2.22
C ALA A 251 8.44 -0.56 3.72
N LEU A 252 9.67 -0.31 4.17
CA LEU A 252 9.92 0.11 5.56
C LEU A 252 9.20 1.43 5.88
N PHE A 253 9.21 2.38 4.96
CA PHE A 253 8.56 3.68 5.17
C PHE A 253 7.05 3.54 5.23
N GLU A 254 6.48 2.68 4.39
CA GLU A 254 5.06 2.36 4.39
C GLU A 254 4.63 1.74 5.72
N ILE A 255 5.42 0.80 6.26
CA ILE A 255 5.17 0.20 7.58
C ILE A 255 5.14 1.28 8.66
N ALA A 256 6.09 2.23 8.64
CA ALA A 256 6.11 3.33 9.60
C ALA A 256 4.88 4.25 9.48
N THR A 257 4.44 4.54 8.25
CA THR A 257 3.23 5.31 7.97
C THR A 257 1.98 4.59 8.48
N ILE A 258 1.85 3.29 8.20
CA ILE A 258 0.74 2.46 8.70
C ILE A 258 0.73 2.45 10.23
N LEU A 259 1.89 2.30 10.86
CA LEU A 259 2.00 2.29 12.31
C LEU A 259 1.57 3.61 12.95
N ARG A 260 1.86 4.73 12.26
CA ARG A 260 1.38 6.07 12.63
C ARG A 260 -0.14 6.14 12.63
N TRP A 261 -0.77 5.71 11.55
CA TRP A 261 -2.23 5.65 11.47
C TRP A 261 -2.84 4.78 12.58
N ILE A 262 -2.26 3.62 12.86
CA ILE A 262 -2.79 2.69 13.86
C ILE A 262 -2.61 3.19 15.30
N ARG A 263 -1.51 3.91 15.61
CA ARG A 263 -1.14 4.28 16.99
C ARG A 263 -1.48 5.72 17.35
N ASP A 264 -1.19 6.69 16.48
CA ASP A 264 -1.43 8.09 16.80
C ASP A 264 -2.94 8.37 16.92
N GLU A 265 -3.79 7.69 16.13
CA GLU A 265 -5.24 7.76 16.30
C GLU A 265 -5.71 7.26 17.67
N LYS A 266 -5.00 6.31 18.29
CA LYS A 266 -5.35 5.82 19.63
C LYS A 266 -4.93 6.81 20.71
N GLN A 267 -3.82 7.51 20.51
CA GLN A 267 -3.30 8.49 21.46
C GLN A 267 -4.18 9.74 21.51
N GLU A 268 -4.55 10.32 20.35
CA GLU A 268 -5.42 11.51 20.30
C GLU A 268 -6.81 11.26 20.91
N ILE A 269 -7.33 10.03 20.81
CA ILE A 269 -8.59 9.65 21.45
C ILE A 269 -8.42 9.52 22.97
N LEU A 270 -7.30 9.01 23.45
CA LEU A 270 -7.02 8.86 24.89
C LEU A 270 -6.75 10.21 25.57
N ASP A 271 -6.11 11.16 24.87
CA ASP A 271 -5.83 12.49 25.41
C ASP A 271 -7.08 13.40 25.50
N LEU A 272 -8.23 12.94 24.99
CA LEU A 272 -9.54 13.62 25.06
C LEU A 272 -10.45 13.08 26.19
N PHE A 273 -10.00 12.10 26.97
CA PHE A 273 -10.73 11.49 28.09
C PHE A 273 -9.90 11.49 29.38
#